data_AF-A0A7S3BU03-F1
#
_entry.id   AF-A0A7S3BU03-F1
#
_cell.length_a   1.000
_cell.length_b   1.000
_cell.length_c   1.000
_cell.angle_alpha   90.00
_cell.angle_beta   90.00
_cell.angle_gamma   90.00
#
_symmetry.space_group_name_H-M   'P 1'
#
loop_
_entity.id
_entity.type
_entity.pdbx_description
1 polymer ?
#
loop_
_entity_poly.entity_id
_entity_poly.type
_entity_poly.pdbx_seq_one_letter_code
_entity_poly.pdbx_strand_id
1 'polypeptide(L)'
;VLDGSLRVHPACKMLRAEPNRRPTAVAVTRQRTLCSSEAAMRAAAMRAAGVRVLAVPQDAGGRVPLKASMQLLQERLGVRSVMVEGGTQVIASCALEGAAHRVVLTLAPRLTHGTRPRFEVEQSGYGSSLSQPLKACELHGVQSFCLGDDTIVSGRGPASVTLQSPRS
;
A
#
# COMPACT_ATOMS: atom_id res chain seq x y z
N VAL A 1 1.13 -6.63 -3.97
CA VAL A 1 1.17 -7.10 -2.56
C VAL A 1 2.44 -6.62 -1.92
N LEU A 2 2.38 -6.03 -0.72
CA LEU A 2 3.57 -5.68 0.06
C LEU A 2 3.80 -6.77 1.10
N ASP A 3 4.88 -7.53 0.99
CA ASP A 3 5.19 -8.65 1.89
C ASP A 3 6.70 -8.78 2.08
N GLY A 4 7.25 -7.95 2.97
CA GLY A 4 8.69 -7.85 3.20
C GLY A 4 9.37 -9.18 3.56
N SER A 5 8.62 -10.11 4.18
CA SER A 5 9.15 -11.38 4.68
C SER A 5 8.63 -12.60 3.93
N LEU A 6 7.98 -12.44 2.76
CA LEU A 6 7.46 -13.55 1.95
C LEU A 6 6.51 -14.49 2.72
N ARG A 7 5.70 -13.94 3.64
CA ARG A 7 4.72 -14.68 4.44
C ARG A 7 3.53 -15.18 3.63
N VAL A 8 3.18 -14.50 2.54
CA VAL A 8 2.06 -14.90 1.68
C VAL A 8 2.29 -16.32 1.18
N HIS A 9 1.29 -17.18 1.33
CA HIS A 9 1.44 -18.57 0.94
C HIS A 9 1.40 -18.68 -0.59
N PRO A 10 2.33 -19.39 -1.25
CA PRO A 10 2.37 -19.49 -2.72
C PRO A 10 1.06 -20.02 -3.33
N ALA A 11 0.34 -20.88 -2.62
CA ALA A 11 -0.95 -21.44 -3.07
C ALA A 11 -2.17 -20.52 -2.89
N CYS A 12 -2.01 -19.31 -2.34
CA CYS A 12 -3.11 -18.36 -2.14
C CYS A 12 -3.82 -18.04 -3.47
N LYS A 13 -5.15 -17.94 -3.43
CA LYS A 13 -5.99 -17.63 -4.61
C LYS A 13 -5.54 -16.38 -5.36
N MET A 14 -4.98 -15.39 -4.65
CA MET A 14 -4.46 -14.15 -5.25
C MET A 14 -3.21 -14.36 -6.13
N LEU A 15 -2.41 -15.39 -5.86
CA LEU A 15 -1.16 -15.67 -6.57
C LEU A 15 -1.34 -16.68 -7.70
N ARG A 16 -2.49 -17.37 -7.77
CA ARG A 16 -2.79 -18.31 -8.84
C ARG A 16 -2.91 -17.56 -10.17
N ALA A 17 -2.15 -18.03 -11.15
CA ALA A 17 -2.28 -17.61 -12.53
C ALA A 17 -3.60 -18.16 -13.07
N GLU A 18 -4.43 -17.28 -13.60
CA GLU A 18 -5.72 -17.62 -14.21
C GLU A 18 -5.75 -17.00 -15.61
N PRO A 19 -6.42 -17.65 -16.59
CA PRO A 19 -6.63 -17.06 -17.91
C PRO A 19 -7.27 -15.66 -17.75
N ASN A 20 -6.74 -14.68 -18.49
CA ASN A 20 -7.17 -13.27 -18.46
C ASN A 20 -6.89 -12.48 -17.17
N ARG A 21 -6.19 -13.04 -16.18
CA ARG A 21 -5.78 -12.28 -15.00
C ARG A 21 -4.51 -11.47 -15.28
N ARG A 22 -4.50 -10.21 -14.83
CA ARG A 22 -3.28 -9.40 -14.84
C ARG A 22 -2.19 -10.05 -13.97
N PRO A 23 -0.90 -9.91 -14.33
CA PRO A 23 0.19 -10.51 -13.58
C PRO A 23 0.22 -9.98 -12.14
N THR A 24 0.28 -10.89 -11.16
CA THR A 24 0.40 -10.52 -9.75
C THR A 24 1.84 -10.16 -9.41
N ALA A 25 2.03 -9.03 -8.74
CA ALA A 25 3.33 -8.59 -8.22
C ALA A 25 3.38 -8.60 -6.68
N VAL A 26 4.50 -9.09 -6.15
CA VAL A 26 4.80 -9.13 -4.72
C VAL A 26 6.10 -8.37 -4.47
N ALA A 27 6.02 -7.29 -3.71
CA ALA A 27 7.17 -6.51 -3.27
C ALA A 27 7.73 -7.07 -1.96
N VAL A 28 9.03 -7.30 -1.92
CA VAL A 28 9.76 -7.97 -0.83
C VAL A 28 11.03 -7.19 -0.50
N THR A 29 11.56 -7.29 0.73
CA THR A 29 12.83 -6.61 1.05
C THR A 29 14.03 -7.40 0.54
N ARG A 30 14.99 -6.71 -0.08
CA ARG A 30 16.20 -7.32 -0.67
C ARG A 30 16.99 -8.11 0.36
N GLN A 31 17.24 -7.55 1.55
CA GLN A 31 17.98 -8.22 2.62
C GLN A 31 17.37 -9.59 2.95
N ARG A 32 16.04 -9.69 3.07
CA ARG A 32 15.36 -10.96 3.40
C ARG A 32 15.46 -11.99 2.27
N THR A 33 15.36 -11.57 1.02
CA THR A 33 15.51 -12.48 -0.13
C THR A 33 16.93 -12.99 -0.38
N LEU A 34 17.95 -12.24 0.04
CA LEU A 34 19.36 -12.58 -0.22
C LEU A 34 19.99 -13.37 0.93
N CYS A 35 19.55 -13.16 2.17
CA CYS A 35 20.21 -13.74 3.35
C CYS A 35 19.58 -15.05 3.87
N SER A 36 18.51 -15.56 3.26
CA SER A 36 17.83 -16.79 3.68
C SER A 36 17.57 -17.74 2.50
N SER A 37 18.11 -18.96 2.59
CA SER A 37 17.86 -20.03 1.61
C SER A 37 16.37 -20.34 1.46
N GLU A 38 15.62 -20.34 2.57
CA GLU A 38 14.16 -20.55 2.53
C GLU A 38 13.44 -19.43 1.78
N ALA A 39 13.77 -18.17 2.07
CA ALA A 39 13.16 -17.03 1.39
C ALA A 39 13.48 -17.02 -0.12
N ALA A 40 14.71 -17.39 -0.48
CA ALA A 40 15.12 -17.54 -1.88
C ALA A 40 14.31 -18.64 -2.59
N MET A 41 14.15 -19.81 -1.98
CA MET A 41 13.33 -20.91 -2.52
C MET A 41 11.86 -20.50 -2.68
N ARG A 42 11.28 -19.83 -1.67
CA ARG A 42 9.90 -19.32 -1.75
C ARG A 42 9.73 -18.31 -2.88
N ALA A 43 10.67 -17.37 -3.03
CA ALA A 43 10.66 -16.41 -4.11
C ALA A 43 10.80 -17.08 -5.49
N ALA A 44 11.66 -18.11 -5.61
CA ALA A 44 11.79 -18.90 -6.83
C ALA A 44 10.49 -19.64 -7.18
N ALA A 45 9.84 -20.27 -6.20
CA ALA A 45 8.55 -20.92 -6.38
C ALA A 45 7.45 -19.95 -6.83
N MET A 46 7.40 -18.74 -6.25
CA MET A 46 6.48 -17.69 -6.70
C MET A 46 6.74 -17.27 -8.15
N ARG A 47 8.01 -17.09 -8.54
CA ARG A 47 8.37 -16.77 -9.93
C ARG A 47 7.97 -17.88 -10.89
N ALA A 48 8.19 -19.15 -10.52
CA ALA A 48 7.77 -20.31 -11.31
C ALA A 48 6.24 -20.35 -11.50
N ALA A 49 5.48 -19.89 -10.50
CA ALA A 49 4.02 -19.74 -10.59
C ALA A 49 3.56 -18.48 -11.37
N GLY A 50 4.47 -17.75 -12.02
CA GLY A 50 4.16 -16.57 -12.83
C GLY A 50 4.08 -15.25 -12.05
N VAL A 51 4.32 -15.26 -10.74
CA VAL A 51 4.30 -14.06 -9.89
C VAL A 51 5.55 -13.21 -10.14
N ARG A 52 5.37 -11.90 -10.28
CA ARG A 52 6.46 -10.92 -10.38
C ARG A 52 6.97 -10.56 -8.98
N VAL A 53 8.07 -11.16 -8.57
CA VAL A 53 8.72 -10.84 -7.28
C VAL A 53 9.65 -9.62 -7.45
N LEU A 54 9.29 -8.51 -6.83
CA LEU A 54 9.99 -7.23 -6.90
C LEU A 54 10.79 -7.00 -5.61
N ALA A 55 12.12 -7.11 -5.68
CA ALA A 55 12.98 -6.92 -4.52
C ALA A 55 13.38 -5.43 -4.37
N VAL A 56 12.94 -4.79 -3.29
CA VAL A 56 13.23 -3.39 -2.94
C VAL A 56 14.21 -3.30 -1.77
N PRO A 57 15.04 -2.24 -1.68
CA PRO A 57 15.73 -1.95 -0.42
C PRO A 57 14.69 -1.73 0.69
N GLN A 58 15.00 -2.14 1.92
CA GLN A 58 14.13 -1.87 3.07
C GLN A 58 14.20 -0.40 3.51
N ASP A 59 13.14 0.11 4.14
CA ASP A 59 13.17 1.42 4.81
C ASP A 59 13.98 1.37 6.12
N ALA A 60 14.12 2.50 6.80
CA ALA A 60 14.83 2.59 8.10
C ALA A 60 14.21 1.68 9.18
N GLY A 61 12.93 1.32 9.05
CA GLY A 61 12.22 0.38 9.93
C GLY A 61 12.24 -1.07 9.45
N GLY A 62 13.02 -1.41 8.41
CA GLY A 62 13.10 -2.77 7.87
C GLY A 62 11.87 -3.22 7.06
N ARG A 63 11.02 -2.28 6.64
CA ARG A 63 9.78 -2.54 5.88
C ARG A 63 9.99 -2.30 4.39
N VAL A 64 9.00 -2.72 3.60
CA VAL A 64 8.95 -2.46 2.15
C VAL A 64 8.56 -1.00 1.92
N PRO A 65 9.42 -0.15 1.31
CA PRO A 65 9.09 1.25 1.06
C PRO A 65 8.02 1.38 -0.02
N LEU A 66 6.98 2.18 0.24
CA LEU A 66 5.83 2.32 -0.64
C LEU A 66 6.20 2.98 -1.97
N LYS A 67 6.87 4.14 -1.94
CA LYS A 67 7.31 4.87 -3.15
C LYS A 67 8.21 4.02 -4.05
N ALA A 68 9.22 3.35 -3.48
CA ALA A 68 10.12 2.48 -4.25
C ALA A 68 9.35 1.31 -4.89
N SER A 69 8.35 0.77 -4.19
CA SER A 69 7.49 -0.29 -4.76
C SER A 69 6.67 0.22 -5.94
N MET A 70 6.09 1.43 -5.83
CA MET A 70 5.33 2.04 -6.93
C MET A 70 6.21 2.35 -8.14
N GLN A 71 7.44 2.85 -7.93
CA GLN A 71 8.42 3.09 -8.99
C GLN A 71 8.74 1.79 -9.74
N LEU A 72 9.02 0.69 -9.02
CA LEU A 72 9.26 -0.60 -9.66
C LEU A 72 8.04 -1.12 -10.42
N LEU A 73 6.81 -0.89 -9.93
CA LEU A 73 5.59 -1.25 -10.67
C LEU A 73 5.49 -0.48 -11.98
N GLN A 74 5.82 0.81 -11.99
CA GLN A 74 5.86 1.62 -13.20
C GLN A 74 6.95 1.12 -14.17
N GLU A 75 8.19 1.01 -13.71
CA GLU A 75 9.35 0.66 -14.53
C GLU A 75 9.26 -0.75 -15.11
N ARG A 76 8.81 -1.72 -14.31
CA ARG A 76 8.85 -3.15 -14.68
C ARG A 76 7.55 -3.63 -15.31
N LEU A 77 6.43 -2.99 -15.02
CA LEU A 77 5.09 -3.46 -15.44
C LEU A 77 4.26 -2.37 -16.13
N GLY A 78 4.78 -1.15 -16.31
CA GLY A 78 4.08 -0.05 -16.97
C GLY A 78 2.87 0.46 -16.18
N VAL A 79 2.81 0.20 -14.87
CA VAL A 79 1.68 0.61 -14.02
C VAL A 79 1.74 2.11 -13.79
N ARG A 80 0.70 2.83 -14.22
CA ARG A 80 0.60 4.30 -14.11
C ARG A 80 -0.30 4.78 -12.97
N SER A 81 -1.16 3.89 -12.46
CA SER A 81 -2.11 4.18 -11.39
C SER A 81 -2.33 2.93 -10.56
N VAL A 82 -2.43 3.10 -9.24
CA VAL A 82 -2.74 2.02 -8.31
C VAL A 82 -3.92 2.42 -7.44
N MET A 83 -4.81 1.46 -7.18
CA MET A 83 -5.74 1.53 -6.07
C MET A 83 -5.06 0.87 -4.88
N VAL A 84 -4.92 1.60 -3.79
CA VAL A 84 -4.33 1.07 -2.56
C VAL A 84 -5.44 0.66 -1.62
N GLU A 85 -5.53 -0.64 -1.41
CA GLU A 85 -6.36 -1.27 -0.39
C GLU A 85 -5.45 -2.00 0.60
N GLY A 86 -5.86 -2.08 1.86
CA GLY A 86 -5.11 -2.82 2.86
C GLY A 86 -5.45 -2.40 4.27
N GLY A 87 -4.66 -2.92 5.22
CA GLY A 87 -4.78 -2.55 6.62
C GLY A 87 -4.30 -1.12 6.89
N THR A 88 -4.57 -0.67 8.12
CA THR A 88 -4.28 0.68 8.61
C THR A 88 -2.86 1.15 8.32
N GLN A 89 -1.85 0.27 8.45
CA GLN A 89 -0.45 0.64 8.23
C GLN A 89 -0.16 1.08 6.79
N VAL A 90 -0.69 0.37 5.78
CA VAL A 90 -0.46 0.71 4.36
C VAL A 90 -1.16 2.02 4.00
N ILE A 91 -2.40 2.18 4.47
CA ILE A 91 -3.18 3.40 4.27
C ILE A 91 -2.51 4.60 4.94
N ALA A 92 -2.00 4.43 6.17
CA ALA A 92 -1.26 5.46 6.89
C ALA A 92 0.03 5.85 6.15
N SER A 93 0.80 4.89 5.63
CA SER A 93 1.99 5.18 4.80
C SER A 93 1.62 6.01 3.56
N CYS A 94 0.53 5.69 2.85
CA CYS A 94 0.07 6.50 1.72
C CYS A 94 -0.23 7.95 2.10
N ALA A 95 -0.87 8.15 3.26
CA ALA A 95 -1.23 9.48 3.76
C ALA A 95 0.01 10.27 4.20
N LEU A 96 0.87 9.67 5.04
CA LEU A 96 2.08 10.29 5.57
C LEU A 96 3.08 10.65 4.47
N GLU A 97 3.21 9.81 3.44
CA GLU A 97 4.11 10.05 2.32
C GLU A 97 3.53 11.00 1.25
N GLY A 98 2.29 11.45 1.43
CA GLY A 98 1.58 12.32 0.48
C GLY A 98 1.34 11.65 -0.88
N ALA A 99 1.17 10.32 -0.93
CA ALA A 99 1.10 9.56 -2.18
C ALA A 99 -0.33 9.43 -2.75
N ALA A 100 -1.34 9.81 -1.99
CA ALA A 100 -2.74 9.66 -2.38
C ALA A 100 -3.22 10.83 -3.26
N HIS A 101 -3.51 10.55 -4.54
CA HIS A 101 -4.11 11.52 -5.46
C HIS A 101 -5.63 11.60 -5.27
N ARG A 102 -6.28 10.47 -5.03
CA ARG A 102 -7.72 10.36 -4.72
C ARG A 102 -7.88 9.51 -3.47
N VAL A 103 -8.82 9.91 -2.61
CA VAL A 103 -9.26 9.14 -1.46
C VAL A 103 -10.73 8.80 -1.65
N VAL A 104 -11.09 7.55 -1.38
CA VAL A 104 -12.47 7.06 -1.36
C VAL A 104 -12.66 6.36 -0.03
N LEU A 105 -13.63 6.84 0.75
CA LEU A 105 -14.01 6.30 2.04
C LEU A 105 -15.39 5.68 1.90
N THR A 106 -15.54 4.43 2.33
CA THR A 106 -16.83 3.74 2.38
C THR A 106 -17.26 3.61 3.84
N LEU A 107 -18.40 4.19 4.17
CA LEU A 107 -18.99 4.18 5.50
C LEU A 107 -20.24 3.30 5.46
N ALA A 108 -20.17 2.14 6.10
CA ALA A 108 -21.35 1.30 6.30
C ALA A 108 -22.15 1.79 7.52
N PRO A 109 -23.50 1.81 7.48
CA PRO A 109 -24.35 2.22 8.60
C PRO A 109 -24.46 1.08 9.64
N ARG A 110 -23.31 0.58 10.11
CA ARG A 110 -23.21 -0.57 11.02
C ARG A 110 -22.32 -0.21 12.20
N LEU A 111 -22.80 -0.53 13.41
CA LEU A 111 -22.01 -0.42 14.63
C LEU A 111 -21.27 -1.73 14.89
N THR A 112 -19.95 -1.68 14.91
CA THR A 112 -19.10 -2.82 15.27
C THR A 112 -18.59 -2.66 16.70
N HIS A 113 -18.85 -3.64 17.56
CA HIS A 113 -18.29 -3.70 18.92
C HIS A 113 -17.09 -4.67 18.97
N GLY A 114 -16.04 -4.35 19.72
CA GLY A 114 -14.84 -5.19 19.83
C GLY A 114 -13.57 -4.40 20.22
N THR A 115 -12.45 -5.10 20.41
CA THR A 115 -11.14 -4.50 20.67
C THR A 115 -10.73 -3.61 19.51
N ARG A 116 -10.29 -2.38 19.83
CA ARG A 116 -9.95 -1.32 18.87
C ARG A 116 -9.10 -1.87 17.72
N PRO A 117 -9.36 -1.50 16.44
CA PRO A 117 -8.36 -1.69 15.42
C PRO A 117 -7.07 -1.04 15.91
N ARG A 118 -5.95 -1.78 15.89
CA ARG A 118 -4.64 -1.30 16.32
C ARG A 118 -4.22 -0.17 15.38
N PHE A 119 -4.69 1.04 15.67
CA PHE A 119 -4.19 2.30 15.15
C PHE A 119 -2.91 2.67 15.91
N GLU A 120 -1.98 1.72 16.01
CA GLU A 120 -0.61 2.07 16.33
C GLU A 120 0.00 2.49 15.00
N VAL A 121 0.10 3.81 14.79
CA VAL A 121 1.22 4.32 14.01
C VAL A 121 2.44 3.90 14.81
N GLU A 122 2.93 2.69 14.54
CA GLU A 122 4.12 2.15 15.18
C GLU A 122 5.23 3.18 14.96
N GLN A 123 5.56 3.89 16.03
CA GLN A 123 6.68 4.83 16.13
C GLN A 123 8.03 4.08 16.13
N SER A 124 8.08 2.84 15.65
CA SER A 124 9.23 1.94 15.69
C SER A 124 10.29 2.27 14.63
N GLY A 125 10.54 3.55 14.41
CA GLY A 125 11.60 4.05 13.53
C GLY A 125 11.79 5.57 13.51
N TYR A 126 10.89 6.34 14.11
CA TYR A 126 11.00 7.80 14.21
C TYR A 126 10.78 8.21 15.66
N GLY A 127 11.81 8.84 16.23
CA GLY A 127 12.02 9.14 17.64
C GLY A 127 10.78 9.43 18.49
N SER A 128 10.87 8.95 19.73
CA SER A 128 10.06 9.35 20.87
C SER A 128 9.86 10.87 20.95
N SER A 129 8.67 11.34 20.60
CA SER A 129 7.93 12.45 21.22
C SER A 129 6.80 12.85 20.27
N LEU A 130 5.55 12.85 20.74
CA LEU A 130 4.44 13.54 20.07
C LEU A 130 4.61 15.07 20.21
N SER A 131 5.78 15.60 19.87
CA SER A 131 6.06 17.04 19.83
C SER A 131 5.71 17.67 18.47
N GLN A 132 5.31 16.87 17.48
CA GLN A 132 4.80 17.38 16.22
C GLN A 132 3.28 17.17 16.13
N PRO A 133 2.48 18.23 15.92
CA PRO A 133 1.04 18.09 15.77
C PRO A 133 0.72 17.19 14.57
N LEU A 134 -0.37 16.42 14.69
CA LEU A 134 -0.92 15.66 13.57
C LEU A 134 -1.14 16.63 12.40
N LYS A 135 -0.34 16.49 11.34
CA LYS A 135 -0.53 17.27 10.12
C LYS A 135 -1.75 16.71 9.40
N ALA A 136 -2.89 17.38 9.59
CA ALA A 136 -4.11 17.04 8.87
C ALA A 136 -3.88 17.23 7.37
N CYS A 137 -4.21 16.20 6.59
CA CYS A 137 -4.29 16.32 5.13
C CYS A 137 -5.75 16.59 4.78
N GLU A 138 -6.03 17.76 4.22
CA GLU A 138 -7.36 18.10 3.73
C GLU A 138 -7.64 17.39 2.40
N LEU A 139 -8.90 17.00 2.22
CA LEU A 139 -9.39 16.53 0.93
C LEU A 139 -10.04 17.69 0.18
N HIS A 140 -9.76 17.80 -1.12
CA HIS A 140 -10.32 18.85 -1.97
C HIS A 140 -11.36 18.31 -2.93
N GLY A 141 -12.38 19.13 -3.23
CA GLY A 141 -13.48 18.73 -4.12
C GLY A 141 -14.19 17.47 -3.62
N VAL A 142 -14.52 17.49 -2.32
CA VAL A 142 -15.18 16.36 -1.66
C VAL A 142 -16.60 16.23 -2.20
N GLN A 143 -16.98 15.00 -2.50
CA GLN A 143 -18.33 14.61 -2.90
C GLN A 143 -18.76 13.42 -2.04
N SER A 144 -20.04 13.40 -1.68
CA SER A 144 -20.68 12.27 -1.03
C SER A 144 -21.85 11.76 -1.84
N PHE A 145 -22.04 10.45 -1.85
CA PHE A 145 -23.19 9.79 -2.47
C PHE A 145 -23.43 8.44 -1.79
N CYS A 146 -24.67 7.93 -1.88
CA CYS A 146 -25.00 6.61 -1.37
C CYS A 146 -24.74 5.54 -2.44
N LEU A 147 -24.25 4.38 -2.03
CA LEU A 147 -24.16 3.18 -2.85
C LEU A 147 -24.81 2.03 -2.08
N GLY A 148 -26.09 1.76 -2.39
CA GLY A 148 -26.93 0.96 -1.50
C GLY A 148 -27.11 1.67 -0.16
N ASP A 149 -26.91 0.93 0.94
CA ASP A 149 -26.98 1.47 2.30
C ASP A 149 -25.70 2.18 2.74
N ASP A 150 -24.60 2.00 2.00
CA ASP A 150 -23.30 2.57 2.37
C ASP A 150 -23.17 4.02 1.85
N THR A 151 -22.52 4.88 2.63
CA THR A 151 -22.17 6.24 2.22
C THR A 151 -20.73 6.28 1.71
N ILE A 152 -20.56 6.75 0.48
CA ILE A 152 -19.25 6.99 -0.11
C ILE A 152 -18.89 8.46 0.07
N VAL A 153 -17.70 8.73 0.62
CA VAL A 153 -17.08 10.07 0.64
C VAL A 153 -15.82 10.01 -0.19
N SER A 154 -15.71 10.86 -1.22
CA SER A 154 -14.56 10.85 -2.13
C SER A 154 -14.01 12.25 -2.38
N GLY A 155 -12.69 12.37 -2.41
CA GLY A 155 -12.00 13.66 -2.51
C GLY A 155 -10.61 13.52 -3.13
N ARG A 156 -10.08 14.62 -3.67
CA ARG A 156 -8.66 14.66 -4.09
C ARG A 156 -7.78 14.74 -2.85
N GLY A 157 -6.79 13.87 -2.79
CA GLY A 157 -5.81 13.82 -1.70
C GLY A 157 -4.60 14.75 -1.94
N PRO A 158 -3.62 14.73 -1.02
CA PRO A 158 -2.50 15.68 -0.99
C PRO A 158 -1.62 15.64 -2.25
N ALA A 159 -1.47 14.48 -2.91
CA ALA A 159 -0.64 14.35 -4.11
C ALA A 159 -1.21 15.15 -5.30
N SER A 160 -2.52 15.44 -5.29
CA SER A 160 -3.18 16.18 -6.36
C SER A 160 -2.95 17.69 -6.31
N VAL A 161 -2.51 18.23 -5.17
CA VAL A 161 -2.26 19.67 -4.99
C VAL A 161 -0.91 20.07 -5.61
N THR A 162 0.06 19.16 -5.65
CA THR A 162 1.40 19.40 -6.21
C THR A 162 1.42 19.52 -7.73
N LEU A 163 0.37 19.06 -8.44
CA LEU A 163 0.27 19.16 -9.90
C LEU A 163 -0.28 20.49 -10.41
N GLN A 164 -0.58 21.45 -9.52
CA GLN A 164 -1.00 22.80 -9.89
C GLN A 164 0.13 23.82 -9.66
N SER A 165 1.01 23.98 -10.66
CA SER A 165 1.82 25.20 -10.88
C SER A 165 2.14 25.32 -12.39
N PRO A 166 2.30 26.55 -12.90
CA PRO A 166 1.30 27.24 -13.71
C PRO A 166 1.35 26.86 -15.18
N ARG A 167 0.21 27.03 -15.87
CA ARG A 167 0.22 27.13 -17.34
C ARG A 167 1.05 28.38 -17.69
N SER A 168 2.25 28.16 -18.25
CA SER A 168 2.98 29.15 -19.04
C SER A 168 2.36 29.27 -20.43
#